data_AF-A0A2E9LLK6-F1
#
_entry.id   AF-A0A2E9LLK6-F1
#
_cell.length_a   1.000
_cell.length_b   1.000
_cell.length_c   1.000
_cell.angle_alpha   90.00
_cell.angle_beta   90.00
_cell.angle_gamma   90.00
#
_symmetry.space_group_name_H-M   'P 1'
#
loop_
_entity.id
_entity.type
_entity.pdbx_description
1 polymer ?
#
loop_
_entity_poly.entity_id
_entity_poly.type
_entity_poly.pdbx_seq_one_letter_code
_entity_poly.pdbx_strand_id
1 'polypeptide(L)'
;MNGSLQYSALTRLLTLNNQVHDLENQMLTESVPTGVIGMTISDQMVSGSRIAEIQDEIDQATRASLATCWLGNSDDEEEYEL
;
A
#
# COMPACT_ATOMS: atom_id res chain seq x y z
N MET A 1 -8.92 27.36 -10.76
CA MET A 1 -9.83 26.21 -10.85
C MET A 1 -9.00 24.93 -10.85
N ASN A 2 -8.64 24.44 -9.66
CA ASN A 2 -7.79 23.25 -9.46
C ASN A 2 -8.58 22.02 -9.00
N GLY A 3 -9.92 22.12 -8.93
CA GLY A 3 -10.79 21.07 -8.39
C GLY A 3 -10.76 19.74 -9.15
N SER A 4 -10.31 19.72 -10.42
CA SER A 4 -10.14 18.47 -11.17
C SER A 4 -8.92 17.66 -10.71
N LEU A 5 -7.82 18.34 -10.35
CA LEU A 5 -6.60 17.70 -9.85
C LEU A 5 -6.84 17.14 -8.45
N GLN A 6 -7.48 17.93 -7.56
CA GLN A 6 -7.88 17.50 -6.22
C GLN A 6 -8.87 16.31 -6.26
N TYR A 7 -9.86 16.33 -7.15
CA TYR A 7 -10.80 15.21 -7.30
C TYR A 7 -10.10 13.94 -7.83
N SER A 8 -9.15 14.10 -8.76
CA SER A 8 -8.35 12.98 -9.27
C SER A 8 -7.43 12.39 -8.20
N ALA A 9 -6.82 13.23 -7.35
CA ALA A 9 -6.01 12.80 -6.22
C ALA A 9 -6.85 12.06 -5.17
N LEU A 10 -8.03 12.58 -4.82
CA LEU A 10 -8.96 11.93 -3.90
C LEU A 10 -9.42 10.56 -4.44
N THR A 11 -9.81 10.50 -5.71
CA THR A 11 -10.21 9.24 -6.36
C THR A 11 -9.09 8.22 -6.31
N ARG A 12 -7.85 8.64 -6.63
CA ARG A 12 -6.67 7.78 -6.58
C ARG A 12 -6.36 7.30 -5.16
N LEU A 13 -6.51 8.17 -4.15
CA LEU A 13 -6.35 7.78 -2.74
C LEU A 13 -7.36 6.72 -2.33
N LEU A 14 -8.63 6.88 -2.68
CA LEU A 14 -9.66 5.90 -2.36
C LEU A 14 -9.36 4.54 -3.00
N THR A 15 -8.93 4.53 -4.26
CA THR A 15 -8.53 3.27 -4.93
C THR A 15 -7.37 2.59 -4.21
N LEU A 16 -6.32 3.33 -3.85
CA LEU A 16 -5.15 2.77 -3.18
C LEU A 16 -5.47 2.27 -1.77
N ASN A 17 -6.32 2.99 -1.03
CA ASN A 17 -6.73 2.57 0.31
C ASN A 17 -7.61 1.31 0.29
N ASN A 18 -8.53 1.20 -0.68
CA ASN A 18 -9.31 -0.02 -0.86
C ASN A 18 -8.40 -1.21 -1.21
N GLN A 19 -7.40 -1.00 -2.06
CA GLN A 19 -6.41 -2.04 -2.38
C GLN A 19 -5.65 -2.51 -1.14
N VAL A 20 -5.16 -1.60 -0.30
CA VAL A 20 -4.49 -1.95 0.97
C VAL A 20 -5.42 -2.75 1.86
N HIS A 21 -6.67 -2.31 2.02
CA HIS A 21 -7.65 -3.00 2.84
C HIS A 21 -7.93 -4.44 2.35
N ASP A 22 -8.06 -4.63 1.04
CA ASP A 22 -8.26 -5.96 0.45
C ASP A 22 -7.04 -6.87 0.63
N LEU A 23 -5.83 -6.31 0.56
CA LEU A 23 -4.57 -7.03 0.79
C LEU A 23 -4.41 -7.42 2.27
N GLU A 24 -4.78 -6.53 3.21
CA GLU A 24 -4.82 -6.85 4.64
C GLU A 24 -5.79 -8.00 4.94
N ASN A 25 -6.98 -7.97 4.32
CA ASN A 25 -7.95 -9.06 4.44
C ASN A 25 -7.40 -10.37 3.87
N GLN A 26 -6.70 -10.33 2.73
CA GLN A 26 -6.04 -11.51 2.17
C GLN A 26 -4.97 -12.06 3.13
N MET A 27 -4.12 -11.19 3.69
CA MET A 27 -3.08 -11.58 4.64
C MET A 27 -3.65 -12.30 5.87
N LEU A 28 -4.81 -11.87 6.38
CA LEU A 28 -5.48 -12.53 7.50
C LEU A 28 -5.98 -13.94 7.17
N THR A 29 -6.19 -14.25 5.89
CA THR A 29 -6.63 -15.57 5.41
C THR A 29 -5.47 -16.48 4.99
N GLU A 30 -4.27 -15.93 4.80
CA GLU A 30 -3.10 -16.70 4.37
C GLU A 30 -2.59 -17.62 5.48
N SER A 31 -2.28 -18.87 5.11
CA SER A 31 -1.73 -19.84 6.05
C SER A 31 -0.27 -19.53 6.35
N VAL A 32 0.04 -19.23 7.61
CA VAL A 32 1.44 -19.11 8.05
C VAL A 32 2.02 -20.53 8.16
N PRO A 33 3.16 -20.83 7.51
CA PRO A 33 3.80 -22.12 7.65
C PRO A 33 4.20 -22.36 9.10
N THR A 34 3.52 -23.28 9.77
CA THR A 34 3.84 -23.73 11.11
C THR A 34 5.02 -24.68 11.03
N GLY A 35 6.21 -24.11 11.10
CA GLY A 35 7.45 -24.86 11.12
C GLY A 35 7.48 -25.94 12.20
N VAL A 36 7.67 -27.21 11.81
CA VAL A 36 8.09 -28.25 12.75
C VAL A 36 9.46 -27.87 13.27
N ILE A 37 9.56 -27.68 14.59
CA ILE A 37 10.82 -27.42 15.30
C ILE A 37 11.82 -28.52 14.91
N GLY A 38 12.83 -28.17 14.12
CA GLY A 38 14.03 -29.00 13.98
C GLY A 38 14.59 -29.22 12.58
N MET A 39 13.91 -28.93 11.46
CA MET A 39 14.53 -29.16 10.15
C MET A 39 14.04 -28.21 9.06
N THR A 40 15.01 -27.50 8.46
CA THR A 40 14.94 -26.87 7.12
C THR A 40 13.72 -25.98 6.85
N ILE A 41 13.72 -24.77 7.40
CA ILE A 41 12.79 -23.69 6.98
C ILE A 41 13.53 -22.56 6.25
N SER A 42 14.86 -22.53 6.34
CA SER A 42 15.64 -21.35 5.94
C SER A 42 15.73 -21.11 4.43
N ASP A 43 15.52 -22.13 3.58
CA ASP A 43 15.81 -22.04 2.14
C ASP A 43 14.56 -22.04 1.24
N GLN A 44 13.40 -22.47 1.74
CA GLN A 44 12.13 -22.48 0.99
C GLN A 44 11.22 -21.29 1.30
N MET A 45 11.45 -20.53 2.37
CA MET A 45 10.55 -19.44 2.79
C MET A 45 10.87 -18.06 2.20
N VAL A 46 12.03 -17.89 1.56
CA VAL A 46 12.53 -16.56 1.14
C VAL A 46 12.27 -16.24 -0.33
N SER A 47 11.99 -17.24 -1.18
CA SER A 47 11.69 -17.01 -2.61
C SER A 47 10.25 -17.44 -2.93
N GLY A 48 9.32 -16.48 -2.99
CA GLY A 48 7.92 -16.71 -3.38
C GLY A 48 6.94 -16.99 -2.22
N SER A 49 7.21 -16.44 -1.03
CA SER A 49 6.20 -16.46 0.04
C SER A 49 5.09 -15.45 -0.28
N ARG A 50 3.86 -15.96 -0.44
CA ARG A 50 2.66 -15.15 -0.68
C ARG A 50 2.46 -14.03 0.35
N ILE A 51 2.85 -14.27 1.60
CA ILE A 51 2.79 -13.25 2.67
C ILE A 51 3.77 -12.11 2.40
N ALA A 52 4.98 -12.41 1.92
CA ALA A 52 5.96 -11.37 1.59
C ALA A 52 5.51 -10.55 0.37
N GLU A 53 4.92 -11.19 -0.64
CA GLU A 53 4.34 -10.51 -1.80
C GLU A 53 3.22 -9.54 -1.37
N ILE A 54 2.29 -9.98 -0.52
CA ILE A 54 1.21 -9.14 -0.01
C ILE A 54 1.77 -7.95 0.80
N GLN A 55 2.83 -8.16 1.59
CA GLN A 55 3.47 -7.08 2.35
C GLN A 55 4.13 -6.03 1.43
N ASP A 56 4.82 -6.47 0.38
CA ASP A 56 5.42 -5.57 -0.60
C ASP A 56 4.36 -4.75 -1.36
N GLU A 57 3.22 -5.37 -1.72
CA GLU A 57 2.10 -4.67 -2.37
C GLU A 57 1.47 -3.62 -1.44
N ILE A 58 1.34 -3.93 -0.14
CA ILE A 58 0.86 -2.95 0.86
C ILE A 58 1.84 -1.78 0.99
N ASP A 59 3.15 -2.02 1.05
CA ASP A 59 4.17 -0.95 1.11
C ASP A 59 4.08 -0.06 -0.13
N GLN A 60 4.01 -0.67 -1.32
CA GLN A 60 3.91 0.06 -2.57
C GLN A 60 2.65 0.93 -2.65
N ALA A 61 1.48 0.38 -2.28
CA ALA A 61 0.22 1.12 -2.29
C ALA A 61 0.21 2.24 -1.24
N THR A 62 0.80 2.01 -0.06
CA THR A 62 0.96 3.03 0.99
C THR A 62 1.85 4.18 0.53
N ARG A 63 3.00 3.87 -0.07
CA ARG A 63 3.91 4.89 -0.62
C ARG A 63 3.27 5.67 -1.76
N ALA A 64 2.53 5.01 -2.64
CA ALA A 64 1.78 5.66 -3.70
C ALA A 64 0.69 6.58 -3.14
N SER A 65 0.05 6.20 -2.03
CA SER A 65 -0.96 7.03 -1.35
C SER A 65 -0.32 8.28 -0.77
N LEU A 66 0.79 8.14 -0.05
CA LEU A 66 1.53 9.28 0.51
C LEU A 66 2.03 10.23 -0.59
N ALA A 67 2.55 9.70 -1.70
CA ALA A 67 2.95 10.52 -2.85
C ALA A 67 1.76 11.25 -3.47
N THR A 68 0.59 10.61 -3.55
CA THR A 68 -0.65 11.23 -4.04
C THR A 68 -1.11 12.35 -3.10
N CYS A 69 -1.03 12.16 -1.79
CA CYS A 69 -1.30 13.22 -0.81
C CYS A 69 -0.34 14.39 -0.97
N TRP A 70 0.97 14.12 -1.08
CA TRP A 70 1.98 15.18 -1.25
C TRP A 70 1.69 16.01 -2.50
N LEU A 71 1.53 15.36 -3.65
CA LEU A 71 1.30 16.05 -4.92
C LEU A 71 -0.05 16.77 -4.95
N GLY A 72 -1.08 16.24 -4.29
CA GLY A 72 -2.38 16.88 -4.16
C GLY A 72 -2.39 18.08 -3.21
N ASN A 73 -1.53 18.08 -2.17
CA ASN A 73 -1.42 19.15 -1.17
C ASN A 73 -0.44 20.26 -1.57
N SER A 74 0.47 19.99 -2.52
CA SER A 74 1.44 20.98 -3.02
C SER A 74 0.78 22.14 -3.78
N ASP A 75 -0.44 21.93 -4.27
CA ASP A 75 -1.21 22.90 -5.07
C ASP A 75 -2.05 23.86 -4.22
N ASP A 76 -2.17 23.63 -2.90
CA ASP A 76 -2.90 24.50 -1.97
C ASP A 76 -1.97 25.55 -1.30
N GLU A 77 -0.65 25.41 -1.41
CA GLU A 77 0.33 26.33 -0.80
C GLU A 77 0.50 27.66 -1.57
N GLU A 78 0.01 27.76 -2.80
CA GLU A 78 0.09 28.97 -3.64
C GLU A 78 -1.12 29.93 -3.49
N GLU A 79 -2.05 29.68 -2.56
CA GLU A 79 -3.27 30.52 -2.36
C GLU A 79 -3.24 31.40 -1.10
N TYR A 80 -2.06 31.71 -0.53
CA TYR A 80 -1.92 32.63 0.62
C TYR A 80 -0.82 33.70 0.46
N GLU A 81 -0.51 34.11 -0.77
CA GLU A 81 0.19 35.38 -1.01
C GLU A 81 -0.75 36.32 -1.77
N LEU A 82 -1.42 37.24 -1.06
CA LEU A 82 -1.78 38.62 -1.47
C LEU A 82 -2.56 39.35 -0.37
#